data_AF-A0A7M1B5P3-F1
#
_entry.id   AF-A0A7M1B5P3-F1
#
_cell.length_a   1.000
_cell.length_b   1.000
_cell.length_c   1.000
_cell.angle_alpha   90.00
_cell.angle_beta   90.00
_cell.angle_gamma   90.00
#
_symmetry.space_group_name_H-M   'P 1'
#
loop_
_entity.id
_entity.type
_entity.pdbx_description
1 polymer ?
#
loop_
_entity_poly.entity_id
_entity_poly.type
_entity_poly.pdbx_seq_one_letter_code
_entity_poly.pdbx_strand_id
1 'polypeptide(L)'
;MIKKHKNKIILALMGLLLMSVYIFFTTWQERTYKEVHTMYPLEKSKNPKASEEFLKAMEYRIYIKELHPYFDYNSFVMAPLLMKMNYHFKKGVALLPKDSVEDIVWWTLFYKEIYGLLVPPRNDNSMAYENLPPKEFTKVHDAIYRMIMRYPEGKVYFDIPERKTFRFKVMAILVGFYYGEYSDRYIGNTDKDRAEIYAIDHNVLKNLQQVLDKYHLAYNKYINQVKDRKFMDIEYTSDVIAIETTFLAHYTFVNNIQKLPVEICNSKNVYFMIDNSNKIFNHIINNTNYQARYLEERFFKDTSNFPVIMKLLQYRCPNLQPEITQVVQKIDQLNQTKNKK
;
A
#
# COMPACT_ATOMS: atom_id res chain seq x y z
N MET A 1 64.59 -11.32 3.89
CA MET A 1 64.26 -10.34 2.82
C MET A 1 62.85 -10.51 2.24
N ILE A 2 62.34 -11.75 2.08
CA ILE A 2 61.03 -12.06 1.47
C ILE A 2 59.81 -11.49 2.24
N LYS A 3 59.86 -11.46 3.59
CA LYS A 3 58.76 -10.96 4.44
C LYS A 3 58.51 -9.44 4.28
N LYS A 4 59.56 -8.66 3.99
CA LYS A 4 59.50 -7.18 3.85
C LYS A 4 58.85 -6.75 2.53
N HIS A 5 59.04 -7.52 1.45
CA HIS A 5 58.37 -7.26 0.16
C HIS A 5 56.92 -7.74 0.16
N LYS A 6 56.60 -8.84 0.88
CA LYS A 6 55.23 -9.34 1.03
C LYS A 6 54.29 -8.31 1.67
N ASN A 7 54.73 -7.61 2.72
CA ASN A 7 53.93 -6.55 3.34
C ASN A 7 53.73 -5.34 2.43
N LYS A 8 54.74 -4.96 1.62
CA LYS A 8 54.61 -3.88 0.63
C LYS A 8 53.62 -4.24 -0.49
N ILE A 9 53.62 -5.48 -0.94
CA ILE A 9 52.67 -5.99 -1.94
C ILE A 9 51.25 -6.00 -1.36
N ILE A 10 51.06 -6.48 -0.13
CA ILE A 10 49.75 -6.47 0.54
C ILE A 10 49.22 -5.04 0.69
N LEU A 11 50.06 -4.10 1.13
CA LEU A 11 49.68 -2.68 1.25
C LEU A 11 49.32 -2.07 -0.11
N ALA A 12 50.07 -2.39 -1.18
CA ALA A 12 49.77 -1.94 -2.53
C ALA A 12 48.43 -2.50 -3.04
N LEU A 13 48.15 -3.79 -2.78
CA LEU A 13 46.88 -4.42 -3.12
C LEU A 13 45.70 -3.83 -2.34
N MET A 14 45.88 -3.56 -1.04
CA MET A 14 44.87 -2.87 -0.24
C MET A 14 44.62 -1.45 -0.77
N GLY A 15 45.67 -0.71 -1.11
CA GLY A 15 45.55 0.62 -1.70
C GLY A 15 44.80 0.60 -3.04
N LEU A 16 45.11 -0.37 -3.91
CA LEU A 16 44.41 -0.55 -5.18
C LEU A 16 42.93 -0.92 -4.98
N LEU A 17 42.63 -1.76 -3.99
CA LEU A 17 41.24 -2.13 -3.66
C LEU A 17 40.46 -0.94 -3.09
N LEU A 18 41.07 -0.13 -2.23
CA LEU A 18 40.42 1.09 -1.73
C LEU A 18 40.17 2.10 -2.84
N MET A 19 41.12 2.28 -3.76
CA MET A 19 40.94 3.16 -4.92
C MET A 19 39.86 2.65 -5.87
N SER A 20 39.81 1.35 -6.16
CA SER A 20 38.78 0.79 -7.04
C SER A 20 37.39 0.92 -6.43
N VAL A 21 37.25 0.68 -5.12
CA VAL A 21 36.02 0.90 -4.38
C VAL A 21 35.61 2.38 -4.42
N TYR A 22 36.54 3.31 -4.21
CA TYR A 22 36.27 4.75 -4.29
C TYR A 22 35.80 5.20 -5.68
N ILE A 23 36.48 4.75 -6.75
CA ILE A 23 36.11 5.06 -8.13
C ILE A 23 34.71 4.49 -8.45
N PHE A 24 34.43 3.26 -8.02
CA PHE A 24 33.11 2.67 -8.16
C PHE A 24 32.03 3.51 -7.48
N PHE A 25 32.22 3.89 -6.21
CA PHE A 25 31.25 4.70 -5.46
C PHE A 25 31.02 6.07 -6.09
N THR A 26 32.08 6.77 -6.49
CA THR A 26 31.96 8.11 -7.10
C THR A 26 31.25 8.06 -8.45
N THR A 27 31.57 7.07 -9.29
CA THR A 27 30.92 6.87 -10.59
C THR A 27 29.44 6.53 -10.41
N TRP A 28 29.14 5.67 -9.43
CA TRP A 28 27.77 5.32 -9.08
C TRP A 28 26.96 6.53 -8.61
N GLN A 29 27.56 7.36 -7.75
CA GLN A 29 26.94 8.60 -7.27
C GLN A 29 26.63 9.58 -8.40
N GLU A 30 27.60 9.84 -9.28
CA GLU A 30 27.42 10.75 -10.41
C GLU A 30 26.33 10.28 -11.38
N ARG A 31 26.27 8.96 -11.65
CA ARG A 31 25.22 8.35 -12.47
C ARG A 31 23.84 8.60 -11.87
N THR A 32 23.67 8.27 -10.59
CA THR A 32 22.39 8.43 -9.90
C THR A 32 21.97 9.89 -9.80
N TYR A 33 22.90 10.81 -9.52
CA TYR A 33 22.63 12.24 -9.53
C TYR A 33 22.07 12.70 -10.88
N LYS A 34 22.75 12.34 -11.99
CA LYS A 34 22.29 12.69 -13.34
C LYS A 34 20.91 12.11 -13.65
N GLU A 35 20.67 10.85 -13.27
CA GLU A 35 19.38 10.18 -13.48
C GLU A 35 18.25 10.92 -12.74
N VAL A 36 18.42 11.17 -11.44
CA VAL A 36 17.42 11.84 -10.59
C VAL A 36 17.11 13.25 -11.10
N HIS A 37 18.14 14.04 -11.40
CA HIS A 37 17.96 15.41 -11.88
C HIS A 37 17.35 15.48 -13.29
N THR A 38 17.56 14.44 -14.12
CA THR A 38 16.91 14.34 -15.43
C THR A 38 15.43 13.97 -15.29
N MET A 39 15.09 13.04 -14.38
CA MET A 39 13.70 12.66 -14.13
C MET A 39 12.89 13.78 -13.45
N TYR A 40 13.54 14.55 -12.59
CA TYR A 40 12.90 15.53 -11.71
C TYR A 40 13.61 16.90 -11.78
N PRO A 41 13.50 17.62 -12.91
CA PRO A 41 14.15 18.91 -13.09
C PRO A 41 13.64 19.95 -12.07
N LEU A 42 14.56 20.59 -11.35
CA LEU A 42 14.25 21.54 -10.28
C LEU A 42 13.48 22.78 -10.77
N GLU A 43 13.65 23.14 -12.03
CA GLU A 43 12.99 24.28 -12.68
C GLU A 43 11.47 24.10 -12.75
N LYS A 44 10.98 22.86 -12.62
CA LYS A 44 9.54 22.56 -12.55
C LYS A 44 8.97 22.66 -11.13
N SER A 45 9.80 23.00 -10.14
CA SER A 45 9.36 23.16 -8.76
C SER A 45 8.99 24.60 -8.42
N LYS A 46 7.84 24.78 -7.76
CA LYS A 46 7.47 26.05 -7.12
C LYS A 46 8.21 26.29 -5.80
N ASN A 47 8.90 25.28 -5.27
CA ASN A 47 9.75 25.38 -4.07
C ASN A 47 11.07 24.61 -4.29
N PRO A 48 12.05 25.24 -4.95
CA PRO A 48 13.31 24.58 -5.30
C PRO A 48 14.07 24.01 -4.10
N LYS A 49 13.99 24.67 -2.92
CA LYS A 49 14.66 24.18 -1.70
C LYS A 49 14.06 22.87 -1.20
N ALA A 50 12.73 22.77 -1.17
CA ALA A 50 12.06 21.52 -0.79
C ALA A 50 12.34 20.41 -1.81
N SER A 51 12.31 20.76 -3.10
CA SER A 51 12.60 19.80 -4.17
C SER A 51 14.04 19.30 -4.15
N GLU A 52 15.03 20.15 -3.84
CA GLU A 52 16.43 19.72 -3.72
C GLU A 52 16.60 18.66 -2.62
N GLU A 53 15.92 18.83 -1.48
CA GLU A 53 15.91 17.82 -0.42
C GLU A 53 15.19 16.53 -0.85
N PHE A 54 14.11 16.64 -1.65
CA PHE A 54 13.48 15.48 -2.27
C PHE A 54 14.42 14.74 -3.23
N LEU A 55 15.18 15.44 -4.08
CA LEU A 55 16.14 14.81 -5.00
C LEU A 55 17.24 14.07 -4.24
N LYS A 56 17.79 14.68 -3.19
CA LYS A 56 18.76 14.00 -2.31
C LYS A 56 18.18 12.74 -1.69
N ALA A 57 16.92 12.77 -1.23
CA ALA A 57 16.25 11.58 -0.73
C ALA A 57 16.03 10.51 -1.84
N MET A 58 15.70 10.93 -3.07
CA MET A 58 15.57 10.04 -4.23
C MET A 58 16.89 9.35 -4.60
N GLU A 59 18.03 10.04 -4.52
CA GLU A 59 19.35 9.43 -4.74
C GLU A 59 19.59 8.27 -3.75
N TYR A 60 19.38 8.51 -2.45
CA TYR A 60 19.50 7.46 -1.44
C TYR A 60 18.48 6.34 -1.65
N ARG A 61 17.26 6.65 -2.09
CA ARG A 61 16.25 5.66 -2.42
C ARG A 61 16.69 4.74 -3.56
N ILE A 62 17.37 5.27 -4.56
CA ILE A 62 17.95 4.48 -5.66
C ILE A 62 19.08 3.61 -5.14
N TYR A 63 19.99 4.14 -4.32
CA TYR A 63 21.06 3.35 -3.70
C TYR A 63 20.50 2.18 -2.89
N ILE A 64 19.50 2.43 -2.05
CA ILE A 64 18.80 1.39 -1.28
C ILE A 64 18.19 0.35 -2.23
N LYS A 65 17.55 0.78 -3.31
CA LYS A 65 16.93 -0.14 -4.29
C LYS A 65 17.95 -1.06 -4.94
N GLU A 66 19.09 -0.52 -5.36
CA GLU A 66 20.14 -1.28 -6.03
C GLU A 66 20.88 -2.22 -5.07
N LEU A 67 20.97 -1.88 -3.79
CA LEU A 67 21.62 -2.69 -2.76
C LEU A 67 20.70 -3.75 -2.13
N HIS A 68 19.38 -3.57 -2.17
CA HIS A 68 18.40 -4.46 -1.52
C HIS A 68 18.45 -5.92 -1.97
N PRO A 69 18.79 -6.24 -3.24
CA PRO A 69 19.05 -7.62 -3.64
C PRO A 69 20.12 -8.32 -2.79
N TYR A 70 21.06 -7.56 -2.20
CA TYR A 70 22.18 -8.09 -1.44
C TYR A 70 21.99 -7.97 0.07
N PHE A 71 21.34 -6.91 0.55
CA PHE A 71 21.24 -6.59 1.98
C PHE A 71 19.81 -6.30 2.40
N ASP A 72 19.42 -6.83 3.57
CA ASP A 72 18.14 -6.50 4.20
C ASP A 72 18.09 -5.03 4.65
N TYR A 73 16.90 -4.45 4.72
CA TYR A 73 16.71 -3.05 5.09
C TYR A 73 17.25 -2.71 6.49
N ASN A 74 17.17 -3.64 7.45
CA ASN A 74 17.71 -3.43 8.80
C ASN A 74 19.23 -3.69 8.94
N SER A 75 19.92 -4.02 7.84
CA SER A 75 21.36 -4.32 7.87
C SER A 75 22.21 -3.08 8.17
N PHE A 76 23.44 -3.31 8.67
CA PHE A 76 24.41 -2.23 8.92
C PHE A 76 24.82 -1.48 7.65
N VAL A 77 24.66 -2.08 6.47
CA VAL A 77 24.94 -1.45 5.17
C VAL A 77 23.79 -0.52 4.77
N MET A 78 22.55 -0.93 5.00
CA MET A 78 21.36 -0.15 4.64
C MET A 78 21.05 0.98 5.63
N ALA A 79 21.28 0.75 6.92
CA ALA A 79 20.89 1.69 7.97
C ALA A 79 21.43 3.12 7.77
N PRO A 80 22.71 3.35 7.39
CA PRO A 80 23.21 4.70 7.11
C PRO A 80 22.53 5.38 5.92
N LEU A 81 22.21 4.63 4.86
CA LEU A 81 21.53 5.16 3.68
C LEU A 81 20.08 5.54 4.01
N LEU A 82 19.38 4.69 4.76
CA LEU A 82 18.04 4.96 5.27
C LEU A 82 18.00 6.19 6.18
N MET A 83 19.01 6.33 7.05
CA MET A 83 19.14 7.50 7.92
C MET A 83 19.30 8.79 7.10
N LYS A 84 20.12 8.77 6.04
CA LYS A 84 20.31 9.93 5.15
C LYS A 84 19.07 10.23 4.32
N MET A 85 18.42 9.22 3.76
CA MET A 85 17.14 9.39 3.06
C MET A 85 16.09 10.05 3.97
N ASN A 86 15.96 9.56 5.22
CA ASN A 86 15.03 10.11 6.20
C ASN A 86 15.39 11.54 6.64
N TYR A 87 16.67 11.84 6.78
CA TYR A 87 17.13 13.20 7.08
C TYR A 87 16.67 14.19 6.00
N HIS A 88 16.92 13.88 4.73
CA HIS A 88 16.53 14.73 3.61
C HIS A 88 15.01 14.79 3.43
N PHE A 89 14.30 13.67 3.59
CA PHE A 89 12.84 13.65 3.60
C PHE A 89 12.26 14.62 4.65
N LYS A 90 12.69 14.52 5.91
CA LYS A 90 12.20 15.39 7.00
C LYS A 90 12.51 16.86 6.74
N LYS A 91 13.71 17.16 6.25
CA LYS A 91 14.13 18.53 5.92
C LYS A 91 13.30 19.11 4.77
N GLY A 92 13.04 18.32 3.73
CA GLY A 92 12.17 18.70 2.63
C GLY A 92 10.72 18.95 3.09
N VAL A 93 10.17 18.05 3.91
CA VAL A 93 8.80 18.19 4.47
C VAL A 93 8.65 19.47 5.29
N ALA A 94 9.65 19.83 6.09
CA ALA A 94 9.63 21.06 6.89
C ALA A 94 9.58 22.34 6.03
N LEU A 95 9.94 22.26 4.75
CA LEU A 95 9.92 23.37 3.81
C LEU A 95 8.61 23.44 3.01
N LEU A 96 7.71 22.46 3.13
CA LEU A 96 6.47 22.40 2.36
C LEU A 96 5.41 23.38 2.89
N PRO A 97 4.57 23.95 2.01
CA PRO A 97 3.39 24.69 2.44
C PRO A 97 2.44 23.82 3.29
N LYS A 98 1.73 24.43 4.25
CA LYS A 98 0.81 23.72 5.14
C LYS A 98 -0.32 22.98 4.41
N ASP A 99 -0.75 23.47 3.26
CA ASP A 99 -1.81 22.87 2.43
C ASP A 99 -1.27 21.83 1.42
N SER A 100 0.04 21.57 1.45
CA SER A 100 0.70 20.57 0.60
C SER A 100 0.42 19.16 1.09
N VAL A 101 0.33 18.24 0.14
CA VAL A 101 0.31 16.78 0.36
C VAL A 101 1.47 16.08 -0.34
N GLU A 102 2.51 16.85 -0.69
CA GLU A 102 3.77 16.31 -1.22
C GLU A 102 4.47 15.41 -0.22
N ASP A 103 4.39 15.72 1.07
CA ASP A 103 4.88 14.86 2.15
C ASP A 103 4.34 13.44 2.01
N ILE A 104 3.05 13.31 1.70
CA ILE A 104 2.39 12.00 1.52
C ILE A 104 2.87 11.32 0.24
N VAL A 105 2.96 12.04 -0.88
CA VAL A 105 3.47 11.49 -2.15
C VAL A 105 4.90 10.97 -1.98
N TRP A 106 5.77 11.79 -1.40
CA TRP A 106 7.17 11.48 -1.15
C TRP A 106 7.31 10.32 -0.18
N TRP A 107 6.55 10.34 0.91
CA TRP A 107 6.57 9.26 1.88
C TRP A 107 6.21 7.92 1.23
N THR A 108 5.14 7.87 0.44
CA THR A 108 4.78 6.64 -0.27
C THR A 108 5.84 6.23 -1.29
N LEU A 109 6.46 7.17 -2.03
CA LEU A 109 7.53 6.85 -2.99
C LEU A 109 8.76 6.25 -2.30
N PHE A 110 9.17 6.81 -1.16
CA PHE A 110 10.36 6.40 -0.44
C PHE A 110 10.15 5.12 0.36
N TYR A 111 9.04 5.00 1.07
CA TYR A 111 8.93 4.07 2.19
C TYR A 111 8.01 2.87 1.98
N LYS A 112 7.14 2.88 0.96
CA LYS A 112 6.12 1.82 0.80
C LYS A 112 6.67 0.39 0.75
N GLU A 113 7.83 0.18 0.11
CA GLU A 113 8.49 -1.13 0.02
C GLU A 113 9.33 -1.45 1.25
N ILE A 114 9.85 -0.43 1.94
CA ILE A 114 10.70 -0.61 3.14
C ILE A 114 9.84 -1.01 4.34
N TYR A 115 8.65 -0.42 4.46
CA TYR A 115 7.76 -0.65 5.59
C TYR A 115 6.61 -1.61 5.28
N GLY A 116 6.67 -2.36 4.17
CA GLY A 116 5.74 -3.45 3.89
C GLY A 116 4.36 -3.05 3.34
N LEU A 117 4.14 -1.79 2.98
CA LEU A 117 2.87 -1.35 2.35
C LEU A 117 2.70 -1.90 0.92
N LEU A 118 3.80 -2.30 0.29
CA LEU A 118 3.80 -3.10 -0.93
C LEU A 118 4.80 -4.23 -0.76
N VAL A 119 4.51 -5.36 -1.38
CA VAL A 119 5.41 -6.52 -1.39
C VAL A 119 6.78 -6.09 -1.91
N PRO A 120 7.84 -6.20 -1.08
CA PRO A 120 9.17 -5.78 -1.49
C PRO A 120 9.73 -6.73 -2.57
N PRO A 121 10.63 -6.25 -3.46
CA PRO A 121 11.16 -7.06 -4.57
C PRO A 121 11.85 -8.35 -4.12
N ARG A 122 12.54 -8.27 -2.97
CA ARG A 122 12.99 -9.39 -2.15
C ARG A 122 12.02 -9.45 -0.97
N ASN A 123 11.55 -10.64 -0.59
CA ASN A 123 10.65 -10.87 0.56
C ASN A 123 11.34 -10.57 1.92
N ASP A 124 11.88 -9.37 2.05
CA ASP A 124 12.52 -8.82 3.22
C ASP A 124 11.54 -7.89 3.92
N ASN A 125 10.92 -8.42 4.97
CA ASN A 125 10.00 -7.70 5.83
C ASN A 125 10.68 -7.20 7.11
N SER A 126 12.02 -7.12 7.14
CA SER A 126 12.78 -6.78 8.35
C SER A 126 12.42 -5.42 8.98
N MET A 127 11.83 -4.53 8.20
CA MET A 127 11.33 -3.23 8.65
C MET A 127 9.81 -3.05 8.43
N ALA A 128 9.08 -4.10 8.05
CA ALA A 128 7.63 -4.02 7.84
C ALA A 128 6.90 -3.54 9.11
N TYR A 129 5.87 -2.72 8.94
CA TYR A 129 5.15 -2.16 10.07
C TYR A 129 4.40 -3.20 10.89
N GLU A 130 3.93 -4.28 10.28
CA GLU A 130 3.30 -5.43 10.95
C GLU A 130 4.21 -6.05 12.04
N ASN A 131 5.54 -5.89 11.93
CA ASN A 131 6.49 -6.36 12.93
C ASN A 131 6.65 -5.42 14.14
N LEU A 132 5.99 -4.25 14.13
CA LEU A 132 6.00 -3.33 15.27
C LEU A 132 5.14 -3.85 16.42
N PRO A 133 5.50 -3.56 17.68
CA PRO A 133 4.58 -3.77 18.79
C PRO A 133 3.25 -3.03 18.56
N PRO A 134 2.09 -3.58 18.97
CA PRO A 134 0.76 -3.02 18.65
C PRO A 134 0.59 -1.52 18.99
N LYS A 135 1.23 -1.06 20.07
CA LYS A 135 1.21 0.36 20.46
C LYS A 135 1.93 1.27 19.47
N GLU A 136 3.06 0.84 18.92
CA GLU A 136 3.80 1.60 17.91
C GLU A 136 3.14 1.46 16.53
N PHE A 137 2.65 0.27 16.20
CA PHE A 137 1.83 0.04 15.01
C PHE A 137 0.62 0.98 14.98
N THR A 138 -0.11 1.11 16.08
CA THR A 138 -1.27 2.01 16.18
C THR A 138 -0.93 3.45 15.84
N LYS A 139 0.23 3.97 16.27
CA LYS A 139 0.65 5.35 15.94
C LYS A 139 0.90 5.53 14.45
N VAL A 140 1.54 4.53 13.82
CA VAL A 140 1.79 4.51 12.38
C VAL A 140 0.47 4.43 11.63
N HIS A 141 -0.41 3.52 12.05
CA HIS A 141 -1.72 3.32 11.47
C HIS A 141 -2.59 4.60 11.54
N ASP A 142 -2.57 5.31 12.68
CA ASP A 142 -3.22 6.61 12.82
C ASP A 142 -2.58 7.70 11.96
N ALA A 143 -1.26 7.63 11.71
CA ALA A 143 -0.59 8.53 10.78
C ALA A 143 -1.05 8.28 9.35
N ILE A 144 -1.17 7.02 8.92
CA ILE A 144 -1.72 6.63 7.61
C ILE A 144 -3.16 7.14 7.47
N TYR A 145 -4.01 6.96 8.48
CA TYR A 145 -5.36 7.52 8.49
C TYR A 145 -5.37 9.03 8.24
N ARG A 146 -4.53 9.78 8.97
CA ARG A 146 -4.42 11.24 8.78
C ARG A 146 -3.94 11.61 7.37
N MET A 147 -3.06 10.80 6.77
CA MET A 147 -2.64 10.98 5.38
C MET A 147 -3.83 10.78 4.44
N ILE A 148 -4.58 9.68 4.57
CA ILE A 148 -5.79 9.39 3.77
C ILE A 148 -6.80 10.56 3.86
N MET A 149 -7.01 11.13 5.05
CA MET A 149 -7.97 12.23 5.24
C MET A 149 -7.58 13.51 4.51
N ARG A 150 -6.29 13.87 4.50
CA ARG A 150 -5.77 15.08 3.84
C ARG A 150 -5.59 14.90 2.32
N TYR A 151 -5.24 13.70 1.89
CA TYR A 151 -4.65 13.47 0.58
C TYR A 151 -5.50 13.89 -0.62
N PRO A 152 -6.81 13.56 -0.70
CA PRO A 152 -7.62 13.86 -1.89
C PRO A 152 -7.82 15.36 -2.15
N GLU A 153 -7.72 16.18 -1.11
CA GLU A 153 -8.01 17.61 -1.15
C GLU A 153 -6.75 18.47 -1.26
N GLY A 154 -5.62 17.99 -0.74
CA GLY A 154 -4.38 18.75 -0.74
C GLY A 154 -3.75 18.95 -2.12
N LYS A 155 -2.85 19.94 -2.17
CA LYS A 155 -2.14 20.33 -3.41
C LYS A 155 -0.77 19.67 -3.51
N VAL A 156 -0.38 19.41 -4.75
CA VAL A 156 1.00 19.04 -5.13
C VAL A 156 1.51 20.13 -6.05
N TYR A 157 2.61 20.75 -5.66
CA TYR A 157 3.25 21.92 -6.26
C TYR A 157 4.45 21.58 -7.14
N PHE A 158 5.12 20.46 -6.91
CA PHE A 158 6.22 19.95 -7.71
C PHE A 158 5.66 19.14 -8.89
N ASP A 159 5.87 19.65 -10.11
CA ASP A 159 5.32 19.06 -11.33
C ASP A 159 6.15 17.86 -11.81
N ILE A 160 6.06 16.77 -11.07
CA ILE A 160 6.68 15.48 -11.38
C ILE A 160 5.67 14.56 -12.11
N PRO A 161 6.11 13.61 -12.96
CA PRO A 161 5.20 12.69 -13.65
C PRO A 161 4.20 11.96 -12.74
N GLU A 162 4.62 11.68 -11.50
CA GLU A 162 3.87 11.04 -10.43
C GLU A 162 2.71 11.92 -9.93
N ARG A 163 2.81 13.24 -10.07
CA ARG A 163 1.75 14.20 -9.71
C ARG A 163 0.45 13.93 -10.45
N LYS A 164 0.52 13.43 -11.70
CA LYS A 164 -0.67 13.12 -12.50
C LYS A 164 -1.00 11.62 -12.46
N THR A 165 0.02 10.78 -12.62
CA THR A 165 -0.19 9.34 -12.86
C THR A 165 -0.20 8.47 -11.59
N PHE A 166 0.36 8.98 -10.49
CA PHE A 166 0.58 8.20 -9.26
C PHE A 166 -0.38 8.60 -8.13
N ARG A 167 -1.14 9.70 -8.26
CA ARG A 167 -2.05 10.19 -7.20
C ARG A 167 -3.02 9.13 -6.72
N PHE A 168 -3.74 8.50 -7.65
CA PHE A 168 -4.69 7.46 -7.26
C PHE A 168 -3.98 6.23 -6.66
N LYS A 169 -2.81 5.86 -7.19
CA LYS A 169 -2.02 4.73 -6.69
C LYS A 169 -1.52 4.96 -5.26
N VAL A 170 -1.13 6.18 -4.89
CA VAL A 170 -0.80 6.53 -3.50
C VAL A 170 -2.00 6.29 -2.60
N MET A 171 -3.18 6.77 -2.99
CA MET A 171 -4.39 6.55 -2.21
C MET A 171 -4.70 5.06 -2.03
N ALA A 172 -4.65 4.28 -3.12
CA ALA A 172 -4.88 2.84 -3.07
C ALA A 172 -3.90 2.11 -2.13
N ILE A 173 -2.61 2.47 -2.16
CA ILE A 173 -1.60 1.91 -1.25
C ILE A 173 -1.94 2.23 0.20
N LEU A 174 -2.27 3.48 0.52
CA LEU A 174 -2.59 3.90 1.89
C LEU A 174 -3.87 3.23 2.40
N VAL A 175 -4.91 3.18 1.58
CA VAL A 175 -6.19 2.54 1.93
C VAL A 175 -6.03 1.04 2.10
N GLY A 176 -5.33 0.38 1.18
CA GLY A 176 -5.06 -1.06 1.24
C GLY A 176 -4.36 -1.43 2.54
N PHE A 177 -3.31 -0.70 2.93
CA PHE A 177 -2.62 -0.91 4.21
C PHE A 177 -3.52 -0.63 5.42
N TYR A 178 -4.25 0.50 5.43
CA TYR A 178 -5.09 0.88 6.57
C TYR A 178 -6.22 -0.11 6.85
N TYR A 179 -6.84 -0.64 5.80
CA TYR A 179 -7.92 -1.60 5.97
C TYR A 179 -7.38 -3.02 6.18
N GLY A 180 -6.36 -3.43 5.43
CA GLY A 180 -5.79 -4.79 5.49
C GLY A 180 -5.18 -5.11 6.84
N GLU A 181 -4.45 -4.15 7.43
CA GLU A 181 -3.67 -4.37 8.65
C GLU A 181 -4.37 -3.82 9.92
N TYR A 182 -5.68 -3.52 9.86
CA TYR A 182 -6.37 -2.86 10.98
C TYR A 182 -6.33 -3.71 12.26
N SER A 183 -6.44 -5.04 12.15
CA SER A 183 -6.45 -5.94 13.31
C SER A 183 -5.14 -5.90 14.11
N ASP A 184 -4.02 -5.51 13.52
CA ASP A 184 -2.71 -5.48 14.18
C ASP A 184 -2.57 -4.33 15.19
N ARG A 185 -3.57 -3.46 15.27
CA ARG A 185 -3.70 -2.48 16.34
C ARG A 185 -3.98 -3.12 17.70
N TYR A 186 -4.57 -4.32 17.73
CA TYR A 186 -5.02 -4.95 18.97
C TYR A 186 -3.96 -5.88 19.56
N ILE A 187 -3.94 -5.97 20.88
CA ILE A 187 -3.09 -6.95 21.59
C ILE A 187 -3.86 -8.27 21.62
N GLY A 188 -3.28 -9.31 21.02
CA GLY A 188 -3.81 -10.67 21.03
C GLY A 188 -2.67 -11.69 20.87
N ASN A 189 -2.87 -12.92 21.36
CA ASN A 189 -1.84 -13.96 21.26
C ASN A 189 -1.86 -14.64 19.88
N THR A 190 -3.01 -14.57 19.19
CA THR A 190 -3.19 -15.09 17.83
C THR A 190 -3.86 -14.05 16.93
N ASP A 191 -3.78 -14.23 15.61
CA ASP A 191 -4.50 -13.40 14.63
C ASP A 191 -6.01 -13.47 14.84
N LYS A 192 -6.50 -14.64 15.27
CA LYS A 192 -7.91 -14.85 15.61
C LYS A 192 -8.32 -13.98 16.80
N ASP A 193 -7.51 -13.93 17.86
CA ASP A 193 -7.80 -13.09 19.04
C ASP A 193 -7.90 -11.62 18.64
N ARG A 194 -6.96 -11.15 17.80
CA ARG A 194 -6.97 -9.76 17.30
C ARG A 194 -8.19 -9.49 16.43
N ALA A 195 -8.59 -10.44 15.59
CA ALA A 195 -9.78 -10.34 14.75
C ALA A 195 -11.09 -10.32 15.57
N GLU A 196 -11.15 -11.06 16.67
CA GLU A 196 -12.30 -11.04 17.58
C GLU A 196 -12.44 -9.69 18.31
N ILE A 197 -11.32 -9.10 18.76
CA ILE A 197 -11.31 -7.76 19.37
C ILE A 197 -11.67 -6.70 18.33
N TYR A 198 -11.09 -6.80 17.13
CA TYR A 198 -11.40 -5.94 16.00
C TYR A 198 -12.89 -5.96 15.67
N ALA A 199 -13.49 -7.16 15.62
CA ALA A 199 -14.89 -7.32 15.35
C ALA A 199 -15.71 -6.44 16.29
N ILE A 200 -15.46 -6.42 17.60
CA ILE A 200 -16.28 -5.70 18.59
C ILE A 200 -15.97 -4.20 18.78
N ASP A 201 -14.97 -3.62 18.11
CA ASP A 201 -14.67 -2.18 18.22
C ASP A 201 -15.61 -1.33 17.35
N HIS A 202 -16.48 -0.59 18.02
CA HIS A 202 -17.51 0.24 17.37
C HIS A 202 -16.93 1.46 16.64
N ASN A 203 -15.72 1.91 16.99
CA ASN A 203 -15.09 3.07 16.33
C ASN A 203 -14.50 2.72 14.96
N VAL A 204 -14.20 1.44 14.72
CA VAL A 204 -13.68 0.93 13.46
C VAL A 204 -14.58 1.32 12.30
N LEU A 205 -15.88 1.07 12.42
CA LEU A 205 -16.84 1.27 11.35
C LEU A 205 -16.87 2.73 10.91
N LYS A 206 -16.89 3.65 11.87
CA LYS A 206 -16.85 5.08 11.57
C LYS A 206 -15.56 5.45 10.83
N ASN A 207 -14.41 4.94 11.25
CA ASN A 207 -13.13 5.26 10.64
C ASN A 207 -13.01 4.68 9.22
N LEU A 208 -13.38 3.42 9.03
CA LEU A 208 -13.40 2.78 7.72
C LEU A 208 -14.34 3.52 6.75
N GLN A 209 -15.44 4.09 7.25
CA GLN A 209 -16.44 4.74 6.39
C GLN A 209 -15.86 6.04 5.86
N GLN A 210 -15.20 6.79 6.73
CA GLN A 210 -14.49 8.00 6.36
C GLN A 210 -13.35 7.71 5.38
N VAL A 211 -12.61 6.61 5.58
CA VAL A 211 -11.58 6.16 4.64
C VAL A 211 -12.18 5.86 3.28
N LEU A 212 -13.30 5.15 3.23
CA LEU A 212 -14.01 4.82 2.00
C LEU A 212 -14.52 6.08 1.28
N ASP A 213 -15.12 7.03 2.00
CA ASP A 213 -15.57 8.30 1.45
C ASP A 213 -14.42 9.08 0.79
N LYS A 214 -13.25 9.12 1.46
CA LYS A 214 -12.04 9.74 0.90
C LYS A 214 -11.50 8.94 -0.28
N TYR A 215 -11.59 7.61 -0.29
CA TYR A 215 -11.15 6.78 -1.40
C TYR A 215 -12.01 7.00 -2.65
N HIS A 216 -13.34 7.06 -2.49
CA HIS A 216 -14.28 7.44 -3.54
C HIS A 216 -13.96 8.82 -4.13
N LEU A 217 -13.70 9.80 -3.27
CA LEU A 217 -13.30 11.15 -3.71
C LEU A 217 -12.00 11.12 -4.53
N ALA A 218 -11.00 10.38 -4.07
CA ALA A 218 -9.73 10.23 -4.80
C ALA A 218 -9.91 9.50 -6.14
N TYR A 219 -10.72 8.44 -6.18
CA TYR A 219 -11.04 7.70 -7.40
C TYR A 219 -11.65 8.63 -8.44
N ASN A 220 -12.73 9.33 -8.09
CA ASN A 220 -13.42 10.24 -9.00
C ASN A 220 -12.51 11.35 -9.54
N LYS A 221 -11.59 11.84 -8.70
CA LYS A 221 -10.69 12.94 -9.07
C LYS A 221 -9.49 12.50 -9.91
N TYR A 222 -8.96 11.30 -9.68
CA TYR A 222 -7.63 10.91 -10.18
C TYR A 222 -7.59 9.68 -11.09
N ILE A 223 -8.61 8.81 -11.12
CA ILE A 223 -8.55 7.54 -11.87
C ILE A 223 -8.28 7.73 -13.37
N ASN A 224 -8.85 8.78 -13.96
CA ASN A 224 -8.71 9.07 -15.39
C ASN A 224 -7.30 9.49 -15.80
N GLN A 225 -6.43 9.83 -14.84
CA GLN A 225 -5.05 10.27 -15.08
C GLN A 225 -4.05 9.12 -14.92
N VAL A 226 -4.49 7.94 -14.47
CA VAL A 226 -3.62 6.80 -14.22
C VAL A 226 -3.27 6.08 -15.52
N LYS A 227 -1.98 5.78 -15.70
CA LYS A 227 -1.46 5.07 -16.88
C LYS A 227 -2.10 3.69 -17.07
N ASP A 228 -2.23 2.93 -15.98
CA ASP A 228 -2.86 1.61 -15.98
C ASP A 228 -4.25 1.68 -15.32
N ARG A 229 -5.14 2.42 -16.00
CA ARG A 229 -6.49 2.67 -15.48
C ARG A 229 -7.26 1.38 -15.23
N LYS A 230 -7.17 0.38 -16.12
CA LYS A 230 -7.93 -0.87 -15.99
C LYS A 230 -7.49 -1.66 -14.77
N PHE A 231 -6.18 -1.79 -14.53
CA PHE A 231 -5.66 -2.43 -13.33
C PHE A 231 -6.15 -1.71 -12.06
N MET A 232 -5.98 -0.38 -12.01
CA MET A 232 -6.34 0.39 -10.82
C MET A 232 -7.84 0.45 -10.57
N ASP A 233 -8.64 0.40 -11.62
CA ASP A 233 -10.10 0.33 -11.52
C ASP A 233 -10.56 -1.01 -10.92
N ILE A 234 -9.87 -2.11 -11.23
CA ILE A 234 -10.09 -3.40 -10.59
C ILE A 234 -9.65 -3.37 -9.12
N GLU A 235 -8.47 -2.83 -8.79
CA GLU A 235 -8.00 -2.68 -7.40
C GLU A 235 -8.97 -1.87 -6.54
N TYR A 236 -9.42 -0.72 -7.07
CA TYR A 236 -10.42 0.09 -6.37
C TYR A 236 -11.71 -0.69 -6.13
N THR A 237 -12.20 -1.38 -7.16
CA THR A 237 -13.45 -2.14 -7.08
C THR A 237 -13.32 -3.24 -6.02
N SER A 238 -12.21 -3.98 -6.01
CA SER A 238 -11.98 -5.06 -5.05
C SER A 238 -11.83 -4.55 -3.63
N ASP A 239 -11.09 -3.45 -3.42
CA ASP A 239 -10.95 -2.83 -2.10
C ASP A 239 -12.30 -2.38 -1.54
N VAL A 240 -13.12 -1.69 -2.32
CA VAL A 240 -14.46 -1.24 -1.89
C VAL A 240 -15.30 -2.46 -1.49
N ILE A 241 -15.35 -3.52 -2.31
CA ILE A 241 -16.10 -4.74 -1.97
C ILE A 241 -15.56 -5.40 -0.68
N ALA A 242 -14.24 -5.48 -0.51
CA ALA A 242 -13.64 -6.09 0.67
C ALA A 242 -13.95 -5.28 1.95
N ILE A 243 -13.80 -3.96 1.89
CA ILE A 243 -14.15 -3.05 2.98
C ILE A 243 -15.62 -3.22 3.36
N GLU A 244 -16.52 -3.18 2.37
CA GLU A 244 -17.97 -3.30 2.58
C GLU A 244 -18.40 -4.66 3.13
N THR A 245 -17.82 -5.76 2.67
CA THR A 245 -18.10 -7.07 3.28
C THR A 245 -17.65 -7.14 4.73
N THR A 246 -16.60 -6.42 5.09
CA THR A 246 -16.14 -6.34 6.48
C THR A 246 -17.05 -5.49 7.34
N PHE A 247 -17.56 -4.38 6.80
CA PHE A 247 -18.62 -3.60 7.43
C PHE A 247 -19.83 -4.46 7.78
N LEU A 248 -20.32 -5.21 6.79
CA LEU A 248 -21.49 -6.06 6.97
C LEU A 248 -21.20 -7.19 7.96
N ALA A 249 -20.02 -7.80 7.90
CA ALA A 249 -19.60 -8.79 8.88
C ALA A 249 -19.64 -8.21 10.30
N HIS A 250 -19.02 -7.05 10.55
CA HIS A 250 -19.07 -6.39 11.86
C HIS A 250 -20.50 -6.11 12.29
N TYR A 251 -21.34 -5.59 11.39
CA TYR A 251 -22.73 -5.31 11.74
C TYR A 251 -23.47 -6.57 12.22
N THR A 252 -23.18 -7.72 11.60
CA THR A 252 -23.84 -9.00 11.90
C THR A 252 -23.29 -9.69 13.14
N PHE A 253 -21.98 -9.63 13.39
CA PHE A 253 -21.32 -10.28 14.53
C PHE A 253 -21.42 -9.46 15.82
N VAL A 254 -21.28 -8.13 15.75
CA VAL A 254 -21.18 -7.26 16.94
C VAL A 254 -22.54 -6.99 17.56
N ASN A 255 -23.52 -6.66 16.72
CA ASN A 255 -24.79 -6.21 17.24
C ASN A 255 -25.68 -7.39 17.68
N ASN A 256 -25.26 -8.65 17.42
CA ASN A 256 -26.07 -9.87 17.61
C ASN A 256 -27.47 -9.80 16.96
N ILE A 257 -27.70 -8.82 16.10
CA ILE A 257 -28.92 -8.66 15.35
C ILE A 257 -28.72 -9.53 14.13
N GLN A 258 -29.24 -10.75 14.15
CA GLN A 258 -29.36 -11.58 12.95
C GLN A 258 -30.29 -10.97 11.87
N LYS A 259 -30.69 -9.69 12.03
CA LYS A 259 -31.44 -8.88 11.09
C LYS A 259 -30.55 -7.73 10.62
N LEU A 260 -30.20 -7.76 9.34
CA LEU A 260 -29.66 -6.60 8.64
C LEU A 260 -30.74 -5.51 8.61
N PRO A 261 -30.45 -4.27 9.00
CA PRO A 261 -31.36 -3.14 8.86
C PRO A 261 -31.76 -2.97 7.41
N VAL A 262 -32.99 -2.52 7.19
CA VAL A 262 -33.54 -2.31 5.84
C VAL A 262 -32.71 -1.27 5.08
N GLU A 263 -32.11 -0.32 5.79
CA GLU A 263 -31.23 0.72 5.25
C GLU A 263 -29.98 0.11 4.60
N ILE A 264 -29.45 -0.99 5.14
CA ILE A 264 -28.31 -1.69 4.56
C ILE A 264 -28.69 -2.31 3.21
N CYS A 265 -29.85 -2.98 3.14
CA CYS A 265 -30.37 -3.55 1.91
C CYS A 265 -30.63 -2.50 0.82
N ASN A 266 -30.74 -1.22 1.17
CA ASN A 266 -30.93 -0.11 0.24
C ASN A 266 -29.69 0.78 0.10
N SER A 267 -28.55 0.38 0.67
CA SER A 267 -27.35 1.20 0.65
C SER A 267 -26.67 1.20 -0.72
N LYS A 268 -26.16 2.36 -1.12
CA LYS A 268 -25.42 2.51 -2.39
C LYS A 268 -24.24 1.54 -2.49
N ASN A 269 -23.60 1.22 -1.36
CA ASN A 269 -22.43 0.37 -1.33
C ASN A 269 -22.79 -1.11 -1.54
N VAL A 270 -23.94 -1.58 -1.03
CA VAL A 270 -24.46 -2.92 -1.33
C VAL A 270 -24.78 -3.08 -2.81
N TYR A 271 -25.46 -2.09 -3.41
CA TYR A 271 -25.69 -2.09 -4.86
C TYR A 271 -24.36 -2.08 -5.64
N PHE A 272 -23.41 -1.22 -5.25
CA PHE A 272 -22.08 -1.19 -5.86
C PHE A 272 -21.40 -2.57 -5.83
N MET A 273 -21.44 -3.28 -4.70
CA MET A 273 -20.86 -4.62 -4.60
C MET A 273 -21.50 -5.62 -5.56
N ILE A 274 -22.84 -5.66 -5.61
CA ILE A 274 -23.58 -6.58 -6.47
C ILE A 274 -23.28 -6.30 -7.94
N ASP A 275 -23.41 -5.03 -8.35
CA ASP A 275 -23.22 -4.57 -9.72
C ASP A 275 -21.79 -4.84 -10.22
N ASN A 276 -20.80 -4.75 -9.32
CA ASN A 276 -19.40 -4.90 -9.67
C ASN A 276 -18.82 -6.29 -9.39
N SER A 277 -19.55 -7.19 -8.73
CA SER A 277 -19.06 -8.56 -8.46
C SER A 277 -18.72 -9.31 -9.74
N ASN A 278 -19.54 -9.17 -10.78
CA ASN A 278 -19.30 -9.80 -12.08
C ASN A 278 -18.01 -9.34 -12.75
N LYS A 279 -17.63 -8.06 -12.56
CA LYS A 279 -16.36 -7.52 -13.06
C LYS A 279 -15.16 -8.22 -12.42
N ILE A 280 -15.22 -8.45 -11.11
CA ILE A 280 -14.19 -9.20 -10.37
C ILE A 280 -14.14 -10.66 -10.83
N PHE A 281 -15.29 -11.34 -10.89
CA PHE A 281 -15.34 -12.74 -11.32
C PHE A 281 -14.79 -12.93 -12.74
N ASN A 282 -15.20 -12.07 -13.68
CA ASN A 282 -14.72 -12.13 -15.06
C ASN A 282 -13.22 -11.85 -15.13
N HIS A 283 -12.68 -10.98 -14.27
CA HIS A 283 -11.24 -10.77 -14.20
C HIS A 283 -10.52 -12.03 -13.72
N ILE A 284 -10.99 -12.67 -12.65
CA ILE A 284 -10.40 -13.90 -12.09
C ILE A 284 -10.46 -15.05 -13.10
N ILE A 285 -11.60 -15.26 -13.76
CA ILE A 285 -11.79 -16.37 -14.71
C ILE A 285 -10.89 -16.22 -15.95
N ASN A 286 -10.76 -15.00 -16.48
CA ASN A 286 -10.14 -14.77 -17.78
C ASN A 286 -8.64 -14.40 -17.70
N ASN A 287 -8.04 -14.33 -16.50
CA ASN A 287 -6.65 -13.92 -16.34
C ASN A 287 -5.92 -14.84 -15.36
N THR A 288 -4.60 -15.02 -15.58
CA THR A 288 -3.71 -15.83 -14.72
C THR A 288 -2.59 -14.99 -14.10
N ASN A 289 -2.67 -13.66 -14.24
CA ASN A 289 -1.68 -12.74 -13.73
C ASN A 289 -1.71 -12.67 -12.19
N TYR A 290 -0.77 -11.91 -11.60
CA TYR A 290 -0.70 -11.74 -10.15
C TYR A 290 -1.99 -11.16 -9.54
N GLN A 291 -2.60 -10.15 -10.18
CA GLN A 291 -3.83 -9.51 -9.70
C GLN A 291 -4.99 -10.52 -9.62
N ALA A 292 -5.20 -11.33 -10.66
CA ALA A 292 -6.25 -12.34 -10.66
C ALA A 292 -6.09 -13.35 -9.52
N ARG A 293 -4.87 -13.83 -9.26
CA ARG A 293 -4.56 -14.75 -8.14
C ARG A 293 -4.80 -14.09 -6.78
N TYR A 294 -4.35 -12.85 -6.62
CA TYR A 294 -4.58 -12.10 -5.38
C TYR A 294 -6.08 -11.88 -5.10
N LEU A 295 -6.86 -11.50 -6.11
CA LEU A 295 -8.31 -11.35 -5.98
C LEU A 295 -8.99 -12.68 -5.68
N GLU A 296 -8.50 -13.76 -6.28
CA GLU A 296 -8.99 -15.09 -6.01
C GLU A 296 -8.82 -15.47 -4.53
N GLU A 297 -7.62 -15.28 -3.98
CA GLU A 297 -7.33 -15.51 -2.57
C GLU A 297 -8.19 -14.61 -1.67
N ARG A 298 -8.31 -13.32 -2.02
CA ARG A 298 -9.05 -12.34 -1.23
C ARG A 298 -10.54 -12.66 -1.12
N PHE A 299 -11.18 -13.12 -2.20
CA PHE A 299 -12.63 -13.31 -2.24
C PHE A 299 -13.09 -14.75 -2.01
N PHE A 300 -12.25 -15.75 -2.26
CA PHE A 300 -12.67 -17.16 -2.27
C PHE A 300 -11.89 -18.09 -1.35
N LYS A 301 -10.89 -17.59 -0.60
CA LYS A 301 -10.27 -18.38 0.47
C LYS A 301 -11.28 -18.59 1.60
N ASP A 302 -11.14 -19.69 2.35
CA ASP A 302 -12.07 -20.07 3.44
C ASP A 302 -12.26 -18.98 4.50
N THR A 303 -11.29 -18.07 4.64
CA THR A 303 -11.32 -16.94 5.59
C THR A 303 -12.02 -15.69 5.04
N SER A 304 -12.50 -15.71 3.79
CA SER A 304 -13.16 -14.57 3.16
C SER A 304 -14.59 -14.38 3.66
N ASN A 305 -14.93 -13.15 4.05
CA ASN A 305 -16.30 -12.78 4.40
C ASN A 305 -17.24 -12.71 3.18
N PHE A 306 -16.70 -12.54 1.96
CA PHE A 306 -17.50 -12.21 0.78
C PHE A 306 -18.58 -13.25 0.45
N PRO A 307 -18.30 -14.57 0.36
CA PRO A 307 -19.34 -15.58 0.08
C PRO A 307 -20.44 -15.62 1.14
N VAL A 308 -20.07 -15.50 2.42
CA VAL A 308 -21.00 -15.54 3.55
C VAL A 308 -21.93 -14.33 3.53
N ILE A 309 -21.36 -13.14 3.32
CA ILE A 309 -22.12 -11.89 3.24
C ILE A 309 -23.06 -11.87 2.04
N MET A 310 -22.64 -12.36 0.88
CA MET A 310 -23.53 -12.42 -0.30
C MET A 310 -24.73 -13.35 -0.07
N LYS A 311 -24.52 -14.51 0.57
CA LYS A 311 -25.62 -15.41 0.97
C LYS A 311 -26.55 -14.78 2.00
N LEU A 312 -26.00 -14.05 2.96
CA LEU A 312 -26.80 -13.32 3.96
C LEU A 312 -27.66 -12.24 3.30
N LEU A 313 -27.09 -11.43 2.40
CA LEU A 313 -27.81 -10.42 1.64
C LEU A 313 -28.92 -11.06 0.79
N GLN A 314 -28.64 -12.17 0.11
CA GLN A 314 -29.64 -12.91 -0.67
C GLN A 314 -30.83 -13.33 0.19
N TYR A 315 -30.58 -13.82 1.40
CA TYR A 315 -31.60 -14.29 2.33
C TYR A 315 -32.39 -13.15 2.98
N ARG A 316 -31.75 -12.02 3.27
CA ARG A 316 -32.34 -10.93 4.08
C ARG A 316 -32.82 -9.72 3.29
N CYS A 317 -32.41 -9.55 2.04
CA CYS A 317 -32.73 -8.38 1.22
C CYS A 317 -33.45 -8.78 -0.07
N PRO A 318 -34.79 -9.01 -0.03
CA PRO A 318 -35.56 -9.40 -1.22
C PRO A 318 -35.51 -8.38 -2.36
N ASN A 319 -35.28 -7.11 -2.06
CA ASN A 319 -35.17 -6.01 -3.02
C ASN A 319 -33.90 -6.07 -3.90
N LEU A 320 -32.95 -6.94 -3.56
CA LEU A 320 -31.72 -7.16 -4.33
C LEU A 320 -31.85 -8.30 -5.35
N GLN A 321 -33.03 -8.92 -5.42
CA GLN A 321 -33.35 -9.96 -6.38
C GLN A 321 -33.82 -9.36 -7.71
N PRO A 322 -33.44 -9.96 -8.86
CA PRO A 322 -32.73 -11.24 -9.00
C PRO A 322 -31.20 -11.18 -8.98
N GLU A 323 -30.61 -9.99 -8.96
CA GLU A 323 -29.18 -9.75 -9.20
C GLU A 323 -28.29 -10.48 -8.18
N ILE A 324 -28.63 -10.40 -6.89
CA ILE A 324 -27.86 -11.08 -5.83
C ILE A 324 -27.87 -12.60 -5.99
N THR A 325 -28.94 -13.19 -6.51
CA THR A 325 -29.00 -14.64 -6.74
C THR A 325 -28.01 -15.07 -7.82
N GLN A 326 -27.85 -14.27 -8.88
CA GLN A 326 -26.85 -14.56 -9.92
C GLN A 326 -25.43 -14.50 -9.36
N VAL A 327 -25.15 -13.52 -8.49
CA VAL A 327 -23.85 -13.40 -7.82
C VAL A 327 -23.56 -14.62 -6.95
N VAL A 328 -24.51 -15.03 -6.09
CA VAL A 328 -24.35 -16.21 -5.21
C VAL A 328 -24.15 -17.50 -6.03
N GLN A 329 -24.94 -17.71 -7.08
CA GLN A 329 -24.78 -18.88 -7.95
C GLN A 329 -23.38 -18.95 -8.57
N LYS A 330 -22.85 -17.81 -9.03
CA LYS A 330 -21.51 -17.75 -9.63
C LYS A 330 -20.40 -18.00 -8.60
N ILE A 331 -20.59 -17.55 -7.36
CA ILE A 331 -19.67 -17.88 -6.24
C ILE A 331 -19.65 -19.39 -6.02
N ASP A 332 -20.82 -20.03 -5.90
CA ASP A 332 -20.92 -21.47 -5.66
C ASP A 332 -20.31 -22.28 -6.82
N GLN A 333 -20.52 -21.86 -8.07
CA GLN A 333 -19.88 -22.46 -9.25
C GLN A 333 -18.34 -22.39 -9.16
N LEU A 334 -17.79 -21.20 -8.86
CA LEU A 334 -16.35 -21.00 -8.75
C LEU A 334 -15.74 -21.83 -7.62
N ASN A 335 -16.41 -21.96 -6.48
CA ASN A 335 -15.94 -22.79 -5.37
C ASN A 335 -15.97 -24.28 -5.71
N GLN A 336 -16.99 -24.76 -6.43
CA GLN A 336 -17.09 -26.16 -6.86
C GLN A 336 -16.03 -26.55 -7.89
N THR A 337 -15.71 -25.66 -8.83
CA THR A 337 -14.64 -25.92 -9.82
C THR A 337 -13.27 -26.05 -9.15
N LYS A 338 -13.06 -25.38 -8.01
CA LYS A 338 -11.79 -25.40 -7.27
C LYS A 338 -11.62 -26.65 -6.42
N ASN A 339 -12.67 -27.12 -5.75
CA ASN A 339 -12.63 -28.36 -4.96
C ASN A 339 -12.39 -29.63 -5.81
N LYS A 340 -12.37 -29.50 -7.14
CA LYS A 340 -12.09 -30.58 -8.10
C LYS A 340 -10.66 -30.54 -8.67
N LYS A 341 -9.88 -29.51 -8.36
CA LYS A 341 -8.45 -29.40 -8.69
C LYS A 341 -7.62 -29.65 -7.45
#